data_AF-A0A067Q5T8-F1
#
_entry.id   AF-A0A067Q5T8-F1
#
_cell.length_a   1.000
_cell.length_b   1.000
_cell.length_c   1.000
_cell.angle_alpha   90.00
_cell.angle_beta   90.00
_cell.angle_gamma   90.00
#
_symmetry.space_group_name_H-M   'P 1'
#
loop_
_entity.id
_entity.type
_entity.pdbx_description
1 polymer ?
#
loop_
_entity_poly.entity_id
_entity_poly.type
_entity_poly.pdbx_seq_one_letter_code
_entity_poly.pdbx_strand_id
1 'polypeptide(L)'
;MLKDSLPHATTRGTKSRGTRPPTKGRPTSHLGVVPYGVTAIMVLSILFSLLFIACISLAFVSPKDDDLAFKIALDEVVAKNASGIVLVGDDVDVDVDEPSVSISWSIIGCGSGYVLAGTEGIYGCDGCGLSAVALQIFVDGNDSPVVNYDPAQLPSRRDNGHRSSIQSLYQFSSDHVLDVHESRLYPFDTYRLATTFKAVATGSDDLPPIQRLLTIGMTSNFGVMSNDSDSFIALSDGLQQPSRDIQLYIRRPSDQRMYTMALFHVGWMLTHVTVGLAVLSWVSSRRSGWKQPASVLAILVIIPHLRNAMPDAPGFDGVLLDCIGFFPQMIISGISCIIILLLFIKHEYTQGSAERNTPDDEAPPLKVKARRPSAALSISWRSSPNITIPPPNPTSSYYCVDAASPSPLSEMWGPPAASGRPLSTLCRIRDELAKLARREEGVVQKPLILPSLHRRTYSRLRSGAI
;
A
#
# COMPACT_ATOMS: atom_id res chain seq x y z
N MET A 1 45.56 31.29 -94.85
CA MET A 1 44.65 30.59 -95.78
C MET A 1 43.45 30.12 -94.96
N LEU A 2 42.38 30.92 -94.88
CA LEU A 2 41.20 30.95 -95.76
C LEU A 2 40.20 29.85 -95.41
N LYS A 3 38.93 30.28 -95.28
CA LYS A 3 37.66 29.53 -95.17
C LYS A 3 37.26 29.08 -93.77
N ASP A 4 36.01 29.14 -93.33
CA ASP A 4 34.71 29.61 -93.87
C ASP A 4 33.74 29.51 -92.64
N SER A 5 32.95 30.53 -92.31
CA SER A 5 31.48 30.60 -92.57
C SER A 5 30.54 30.00 -91.49
N LEU A 6 29.68 30.90 -90.96
CA LEU A 6 28.29 30.71 -90.46
C LEU A 6 28.04 30.09 -89.06
N PRO A 7 26.86 30.31 -88.42
CA PRO A 7 26.00 31.50 -88.40
C PRO A 7 25.54 31.92 -86.97
N HIS A 8 24.91 33.10 -86.91
CA HIS A 8 24.12 33.63 -85.80
C HIS A 8 23.23 32.59 -85.09
N ALA A 9 23.37 32.52 -83.76
CA ALA A 9 22.36 31.97 -82.87
C ALA A 9 21.82 33.07 -81.94
N THR A 10 20.52 33.21 -82.01
CA THR A 10 19.61 34.19 -81.43
C THR A 10 19.73 34.31 -79.91
N THR A 11 19.92 35.55 -79.44
CA THR A 11 19.77 35.98 -78.05
C THR A 11 18.33 35.79 -77.59
N ARG A 12 18.02 34.63 -77.02
CA ARG A 12 16.76 34.39 -76.29
C ARG A 12 16.97 34.79 -74.84
N GLY A 13 16.61 36.03 -74.53
CA GLY A 13 16.59 36.56 -73.17
C GLY A 13 15.71 35.71 -72.25
N THR A 14 16.34 34.93 -71.38
CA THR A 14 15.70 34.40 -70.18
C THR A 14 15.43 35.56 -69.24
N LYS A 15 14.19 36.09 -69.25
CA LYS A 15 13.67 36.92 -68.17
C LYS A 15 13.97 36.17 -66.86
N SER A 16 14.87 36.71 -66.03
CA SER A 16 15.05 36.24 -64.67
C SER A 16 13.71 36.39 -63.97
N ARG A 17 13.02 35.26 -63.80
CA ARG A 17 11.79 35.17 -63.03
C ARG A 17 12.19 35.56 -61.61
N GLY A 18 11.92 36.81 -61.26
CA GLY A 18 12.27 37.39 -59.97
C GLY A 18 11.84 36.45 -58.88
N THR A 19 12.83 35.89 -58.20
CA THR A 19 12.68 35.15 -56.96
C THR A 19 12.04 36.13 -55.99
N ARG A 20 10.71 36.06 -55.84
CA ARG A 20 10.02 36.78 -54.77
C ARG A 20 10.75 36.38 -53.48
N PRO A 21 11.30 37.34 -52.72
CA PRO A 21 11.92 37.02 -51.45
C PRO A 21 10.88 36.26 -50.62
N PRO A 22 11.25 35.18 -49.92
CA PRO A 22 10.34 34.47 -49.05
C PRO A 22 9.75 35.50 -48.09
N THR A 23 8.45 35.78 -48.24
CA THR A 23 7.69 36.55 -47.28
C THR A 23 7.89 35.84 -45.95
N LYS A 24 8.73 36.42 -45.09
CA LYS A 24 8.90 36.01 -43.70
C LYS A 24 7.50 36.00 -43.11
N GLY A 25 6.91 34.81 -43.02
CA GLY A 25 5.62 34.63 -42.38
C GLY A 25 5.74 35.23 -41.00
N ARG A 26 4.93 36.27 -40.74
CA ARG A 26 4.79 36.79 -39.39
C ARG A 26 4.49 35.60 -38.50
N PRO A 27 5.29 35.33 -37.45
CA PRO A 27 4.93 34.33 -36.47
C PRO A 27 3.59 34.77 -35.89
N THR A 28 2.52 34.10 -36.32
CA THR A 28 1.21 34.21 -35.69
C THR A 28 1.41 33.71 -34.27
N SER A 29 1.46 34.66 -33.34
CA SER A 29 1.53 34.41 -31.90
C SER A 29 0.25 33.70 -31.48
N HIS A 30 0.19 32.39 -31.68
CA HIS A 30 -0.75 31.53 -31.00
C HIS A 30 -0.44 31.63 -29.50
N LEU A 31 -1.30 32.36 -28.79
CA LEU A 31 -1.44 32.44 -27.33
C LEU A 31 -0.31 31.80 -26.52
N GLY A 32 0.70 32.58 -26.10
CA GLY A 32 1.45 32.44 -24.84
C GLY A 32 2.07 31.10 -24.41
N VAL A 33 1.96 30.01 -25.18
CA VAL A 33 2.52 28.71 -24.84
C VAL A 33 3.96 28.69 -25.32
N VAL A 34 4.89 28.97 -24.41
CA VAL A 34 6.31 28.75 -24.65
C VAL A 34 6.54 27.24 -24.73
N PRO A 35 6.95 26.68 -25.88
CA PRO A 35 7.20 25.25 -25.99
C PRO A 35 8.46 24.91 -25.18
N TYR A 36 8.27 24.35 -23.99
CA TYR A 36 9.37 23.75 -23.26
C TYR A 36 9.91 22.58 -24.09
N GLY A 37 11.20 22.62 -24.41
CA GLY A 37 11.86 21.52 -25.10
C GLY A 37 11.77 20.24 -24.27
N VAL A 38 11.79 19.07 -24.92
CA VAL A 38 11.75 17.75 -24.27
C VAL A 38 12.80 17.64 -23.14
N THR A 39 13.97 18.26 -23.32
CA THR A 39 15.03 18.34 -22.32
C THR A 39 14.59 19.03 -21.03
N ALA A 40 13.82 20.13 -21.11
CA ALA A 40 13.35 20.84 -19.93
C ALA A 40 12.35 19.99 -19.12
N ILE A 41 11.47 19.26 -19.81
CA ILE A 41 10.52 18.33 -19.17
C ILE A 41 11.27 17.19 -18.47
N MET A 42 12.31 16.64 -19.12
CA MET A 42 13.15 15.59 -18.50
C MET A 42 13.89 16.10 -17.26
N VAL A 43 14.54 17.27 -17.33
CA VAL A 43 15.24 17.86 -16.19
C VAL A 43 14.28 18.13 -15.04
N LEU A 44 13.10 18.70 -15.33
CA LEU A 44 12.09 18.96 -14.31
C LEU A 44 11.60 17.66 -13.66
N SER A 45 11.40 16.60 -14.44
CA SER A 45 10.99 15.28 -13.92
C SER A 45 12.06 14.66 -13.01
N ILE A 46 13.34 14.76 -13.39
CA ILE A 46 14.46 14.30 -12.56
C ILE A 46 14.52 15.09 -11.25
N LEU A 47 14.40 16.42 -11.30
CA LEU A 47 14.41 17.27 -10.12
C LEU A 47 13.24 16.95 -9.18
N PHE A 48 12.03 16.77 -9.70
CA PHE A 48 10.89 16.35 -8.90
C PHE A 48 11.09 14.97 -8.28
N SER A 49 11.65 14.02 -9.03
CA SER A 49 11.95 12.68 -8.51
C SER A 49 12.99 12.72 -7.39
N LEU A 50 14.07 13.49 -7.55
CA LEU A 50 15.11 13.65 -6.52
C LEU A 50 14.57 14.37 -5.28
N LEU A 51 13.77 15.42 -5.47
CA LEU A 51 13.12 16.13 -4.37
C LEU A 51 12.17 15.21 -3.61
N PHE A 52 11.37 14.42 -4.33
CA PHE A 52 10.47 13.44 -3.74
C PHE A 52 11.22 12.38 -2.93
N ILE A 53 12.30 11.80 -3.48
CA ILE A 53 13.15 10.84 -2.78
C ILE A 53 13.77 11.48 -1.52
N ALA A 54 14.25 12.72 -1.61
CA ALA A 54 14.82 13.43 -0.47
C ALA A 54 13.78 13.71 0.61
N CYS A 55 12.57 14.18 0.25
CA CYS A 55 11.47 14.39 1.19
C CYS A 55 11.06 13.09 1.90
N ILE A 56 10.97 11.99 1.15
CA ILE A 56 10.68 10.66 1.73
C ILE A 56 11.81 10.20 2.65
N SER A 57 13.07 10.39 2.24
CA SER A 57 14.23 9.98 3.04
C SER A 57 14.31 10.75 4.37
N LEU A 58 13.94 12.03 4.37
CA LEU A 58 13.87 12.85 5.59
C LEU A 58 12.69 12.45 6.49
N ALA A 59 11.59 11.94 5.94
CA ALA A 59 10.47 11.42 6.73
C ALA A 59 10.84 10.16 7.53
N PHE A 60 11.85 9.40 7.09
CA PHE A 60 12.33 8.21 7.82
C PHE A 60 13.30 8.51 8.97
N VAL A 61 13.67 9.78 9.19
CA VAL A 61 14.43 10.18 10.39
C VAL A 61 13.45 10.26 11.57
N SER A 62 13.06 9.09 12.08
CA SER A 62 12.19 9.02 13.26
C SER A 62 13.00 9.37 14.51
N PRO A 63 12.51 10.26 15.40
CA PRO A 63 13.14 10.53 16.67
C PRO A 63 13.17 9.25 17.53
N LYS A 64 14.31 8.89 18.11
CA LYS A 64 14.44 7.78 19.06
C LYS A 64 13.99 8.22 20.47
N ASP A 65 12.82 8.85 20.56
CA ASP A 65 12.42 9.62 21.74
C ASP A 65 11.53 8.84 22.73
N ASP A 66 11.19 7.58 22.47
CA ASP A 66 10.28 6.81 23.32
C ASP A 66 10.85 6.59 24.73
N ASP A 67 12.14 6.23 24.84
CA ASP A 67 12.83 6.08 26.14
C ASP A 67 12.81 7.39 26.96
N LEU A 68 12.90 8.53 26.27
CA LEU A 68 12.86 9.84 26.90
C LEU A 68 11.45 10.16 27.43
N ALA A 69 10.40 9.77 26.70
CA ALA A 69 9.02 9.95 27.12
C ALA A 69 8.70 9.15 28.39
N PHE A 70 9.12 7.88 28.46
CA PHE A 70 8.96 7.06 29.67
C PHE A 70 9.76 7.63 30.84
N LYS A 71 11.00 8.04 30.60
CA LYS A 71 11.83 8.67 31.64
C LYS A 71 11.15 9.88 32.26
N ILE A 72 10.65 10.81 31.43
CA ILE A 72 9.97 12.02 31.91
C ILE A 72 8.75 11.66 32.76
N ALA A 73 7.95 10.69 32.33
CA ALA A 73 6.76 10.26 33.06
C ALA A 73 7.11 9.57 34.40
N LEU A 74 8.16 8.74 34.45
CA LEU A 74 8.63 8.11 35.68
C LEU A 74 9.23 9.12 36.66
N ASP A 75 10.05 10.04 36.15
CA ASP A 75 10.61 11.14 36.96
C ASP A 75 9.48 12.00 37.57
N GLU A 76 8.35 12.18 36.89
CA GLU A 76 7.17 12.87 37.43
C GLU A 76 6.52 12.11 38.60
N VAL A 77 6.40 10.78 38.51
CA VAL A 77 5.88 9.94 39.60
C VAL A 77 6.77 10.05 40.84
N VAL A 78 8.09 9.97 40.64
CA VAL A 78 9.09 10.11 41.71
C VAL A 78 9.06 11.52 42.31
N ALA A 79 8.98 12.56 41.48
CA ALA A 79 8.95 13.95 41.94
C ALA A 79 7.72 14.27 42.80
N LYS A 80 6.60 13.58 42.60
CA LYS A 80 5.39 13.70 43.44
C LYS A 80 5.50 12.92 44.77
N ASN A 81 6.64 12.27 45.04
CA ASN A 81 6.83 11.33 46.15
C ASN A 81 5.78 10.22 46.18
N ALA A 82 5.22 9.87 45.03
CA ALA A 82 4.26 8.79 44.91
C ALA A 82 5.01 7.46 44.95
N SER A 83 4.69 6.62 45.94
CA SER A 83 5.26 5.27 46.08
C SER A 83 4.23 4.24 45.67
N GLY A 84 4.59 3.30 44.80
CA GLY A 84 3.68 2.27 44.31
C GLY A 84 4.15 1.60 43.03
N ILE A 85 3.19 1.01 42.31
CA ILE A 85 3.44 0.26 41.07
C ILE A 85 3.15 1.14 39.86
N VAL A 86 4.00 1.07 38.85
CA VAL A 86 3.80 1.67 37.53
C VAL A 86 3.82 0.53 36.51
N LEU A 87 2.82 0.49 35.63
CA LEU A 87 2.82 -0.45 34.51
C LEU A 87 3.18 0.29 33.22
N VAL A 88 4.15 -0.23 32.49
CA VAL A 88 4.62 0.36 31.22
C VAL A 88 4.38 -0.62 30.09
N GLY A 89 3.48 -0.28 29.17
CA GLY A 89 3.21 -1.00 27.93
C GLY A 89 4.29 -0.67 26.90
N ASP A 90 5.37 -1.44 26.92
CA ASP A 90 6.58 -1.21 26.11
C ASP A 90 6.37 -1.58 24.64
N ASP A 91 5.42 -2.47 24.37
CA ASP A 91 5.06 -2.93 23.04
C ASP A 91 3.55 -2.98 22.90
N VAL A 92 3.07 -2.57 21.72
CA VAL A 92 1.65 -2.51 21.38
C VAL A 92 1.52 -3.06 19.96
N ASP A 93 0.99 -4.28 19.86
CA ASP A 93 0.71 -4.95 18.59
C ASP A 93 -0.77 -4.82 18.27
N VAL A 94 -1.10 -4.18 17.14
CA VAL A 94 -2.48 -3.89 16.73
C VAL A 94 -2.80 -4.77 15.54
N ASP A 95 -3.67 -5.76 15.76
CA ASP A 95 -4.24 -6.55 14.69
C ASP A 95 -5.54 -5.88 14.19
N VAL A 96 -5.51 -5.46 12.94
CA VAL A 96 -6.66 -4.81 12.28
C VAL A 96 -7.64 -5.83 11.71
N ASP A 97 -7.14 -7.01 11.33
CA ASP A 97 -7.93 -8.07 10.71
C ASP A 97 -8.76 -8.79 11.77
N GLU A 98 -8.14 -9.09 12.92
CA GLU A 98 -8.83 -9.46 14.15
C GLU A 98 -8.78 -8.25 15.08
N PRO A 99 -9.82 -7.38 15.12
CA PRO A 99 -9.76 -6.04 15.71
C PRO A 99 -9.43 -6.09 17.21
N SER A 100 -8.15 -6.19 17.48
CA SER A 100 -7.60 -6.54 18.77
C SER A 100 -6.24 -5.89 18.94
N VAL A 101 -5.84 -5.72 20.19
CA VAL A 101 -4.54 -5.16 20.53
C VAL A 101 -3.92 -5.99 21.64
N SER A 102 -2.68 -6.40 21.43
CA SER A 102 -1.85 -7.03 22.45
C SER A 102 -0.90 -5.98 23.01
N ILE A 103 -0.87 -5.84 24.34
CA ILE A 103 0.01 -4.89 25.02
C ILE A 103 0.91 -5.66 25.96
N SER A 104 2.22 -5.46 25.84
CA SER A 104 3.22 -6.09 26.69
C SER A 104 3.68 -5.14 27.81
N TRP A 105 3.22 -5.41 29.02
CA TRP A 105 3.37 -4.58 30.22
C TRP A 105 4.55 -5.00 31.08
N SER A 106 5.45 -4.06 31.37
CA SER A 106 6.50 -4.19 32.38
C SER A 106 6.03 -3.70 33.75
N ILE A 107 6.27 -4.50 34.79
CA ILE A 107 5.89 -4.21 36.17
C ILE A 107 7.04 -3.47 36.88
N ILE A 108 6.85 -2.17 37.11
CA ILE A 108 7.86 -1.29 37.71
C ILE A 108 7.40 -0.86 39.11
N GLY A 109 8.29 -0.90 40.09
CA GLY A 109 8.09 -0.28 41.39
C GLY A 109 8.76 1.09 41.43
N CYS A 110 8.09 2.10 41.99
CA CYS A 110 8.66 3.43 42.22
C CYS A 110 8.52 3.83 43.69
N GLY A 111 9.55 4.51 44.23
CA GLY A 111 9.57 4.98 45.61
C GLY A 111 10.03 3.95 46.65
N SER A 112 10.19 4.40 47.89
CA SER A 112 10.73 3.59 48.99
C SER A 112 9.80 2.43 49.34
N GLY A 113 10.34 1.21 49.40
CA GLY A 113 9.60 0.00 49.74
C GLY A 113 8.98 -0.73 48.54
N TYR A 114 8.91 -0.08 47.36
CA TYR A 114 8.43 -0.69 46.13
C TYR A 114 9.55 -1.02 45.14
N VAL A 115 10.74 -0.43 45.28
CA VAL A 115 11.91 -0.76 44.43
C VAL A 115 12.71 -1.90 45.04
N LEU A 116 12.95 -2.96 44.28
CA LEU A 116 13.75 -4.11 44.68
C LEU A 116 15.22 -3.68 44.85
N ALA A 117 15.80 -4.00 46.01
CA ALA A 117 17.18 -3.62 46.28
C ALA A 117 18.16 -4.25 45.27
N GLY A 118 19.07 -3.43 44.73
CA GLY A 118 20.08 -3.87 43.78
C GLY A 118 19.61 -3.95 42.33
N THR A 119 18.48 -3.33 41.98
CA THR A 119 18.09 -3.10 40.58
C THR A 119 18.68 -1.79 40.06
N GLU A 120 19.13 -1.80 38.81
CA GLU A 120 19.45 -0.57 38.07
C GLU A 120 18.15 0.19 37.75
N GLY A 121 18.25 1.52 37.64
CA GLY A 121 17.12 2.35 37.27
C GLY A 121 16.57 1.95 35.89
N ILE A 122 15.25 1.74 35.81
CA ILE A 122 14.59 1.36 34.55
C ILE A 122 14.25 2.64 33.78
N TYR A 123 14.44 2.63 32.46
CA TYR A 123 14.29 3.81 31.58
C TYR A 123 15.11 5.03 32.04
N GLY A 124 16.26 4.80 32.70
CA GLY A 124 17.12 5.87 33.21
C GLY A 124 16.51 6.70 34.34
N CYS A 125 15.49 6.18 35.04
CA CYS A 125 14.94 6.79 36.25
C CYS A 125 15.52 6.10 37.50
N ASP A 126 16.28 6.84 38.32
CA ASP A 126 16.94 6.28 39.51
C ASP A 126 15.97 5.97 40.66
N GLY A 127 14.77 6.57 40.65
CA GLY A 127 13.74 6.37 41.68
C GLY A 127 12.77 5.21 41.41
N CYS A 128 12.95 4.52 40.27
CA CYS A 128 12.09 3.44 39.82
C CYS A 128 12.95 2.23 39.38
N GLY A 129 12.46 1.03 39.66
CA GLY A 129 13.15 -0.23 39.35
C GLY A 129 12.19 -1.41 39.32
N LEU A 130 12.70 -2.64 39.44
CA LEU A 130 11.80 -3.80 39.53
C LEU A 130 11.03 -3.74 40.85
N SER A 131 9.77 -4.21 40.86
CA SER A 131 8.96 -4.21 42.07
C SER A 131 9.57 -5.12 43.16
N ALA A 132 9.68 -4.62 44.39
CA ALA A 132 10.07 -5.39 45.58
C ALA A 132 8.95 -6.26 46.13
N VAL A 133 7.71 -5.99 45.72
CA VAL A 133 6.50 -6.65 46.23
C VAL A 133 6.07 -7.74 45.24
N ALA A 134 5.73 -8.92 45.75
CA ALA A 134 5.11 -9.97 44.95
C ALA A 134 3.65 -9.59 44.61
N LEU A 135 3.24 -9.67 43.36
CA LEU A 135 1.99 -9.07 42.86
C LEU A 135 1.16 -10.06 42.06
N GLN A 136 -0.15 -9.94 42.19
CA GLN A 136 -1.15 -10.53 41.31
C GLN A 136 -1.85 -9.39 40.58
N ILE A 137 -1.77 -9.39 39.25
CA ILE A 137 -2.37 -8.33 38.42
C ILE A 137 -3.62 -8.89 37.74
N PHE A 138 -4.73 -8.21 37.93
CA PHE A 138 -6.01 -8.49 37.32
C PHE A 138 -6.31 -7.41 36.27
N VAL A 139 -6.86 -7.85 35.15
CA VAL A 139 -7.19 -6.99 34.00
C VAL A 139 -8.67 -7.18 33.69
N ASP A 140 -9.38 -6.07 33.47
CA ASP A 140 -10.79 -6.00 33.06
C ASP A 140 -11.76 -6.77 33.97
N GLY A 141 -11.45 -6.81 35.27
CA GLY A 141 -12.30 -7.47 36.26
C GLY A 141 -12.30 -9.00 36.17
N ASN A 142 -11.29 -9.60 35.52
CA ASN A 142 -11.15 -11.05 35.50
C ASN A 142 -11.03 -11.62 36.94
N ASP A 143 -11.63 -12.79 37.18
CA ASP A 143 -11.63 -13.45 38.50
C ASP A 143 -10.27 -14.06 38.83
N SER A 144 -9.48 -14.42 37.81
CA SER A 144 -8.12 -14.92 37.94
C SER A 144 -7.09 -13.87 37.55
N PRO A 145 -5.95 -13.80 38.25
CA PRO A 145 -4.88 -12.88 37.84
C PRO A 145 -4.32 -13.28 36.49
N VAL A 146 -4.07 -12.29 35.63
CA VAL A 146 -3.43 -12.47 34.31
C VAL A 146 -1.95 -12.82 34.49
N VAL A 147 -1.30 -12.23 35.51
CA VAL A 147 0.08 -12.54 35.86
C VAL A 147 0.26 -12.60 37.37
N ASN A 148 1.13 -13.53 37.79
CA ASN A 148 1.67 -13.59 39.15
C ASN A 148 3.16 -13.26 39.09
N TYR A 149 3.54 -12.13 39.66
CA TYR A 149 4.91 -11.65 39.74
C TYR A 149 5.52 -11.98 41.11
N ASP A 150 6.70 -12.60 41.11
CA ASP A 150 7.45 -12.93 42.32
C ASP A 150 8.91 -12.45 42.22
N PRO A 151 9.31 -11.41 42.98
CA PRO A 151 10.67 -10.87 42.93
C PRO A 151 11.72 -11.86 43.45
N ALA A 152 11.33 -12.90 44.19
CA ALA A 152 12.26 -13.93 44.66
C ALA A 152 12.81 -14.80 43.51
N GLN A 153 12.09 -14.87 42.38
CA GLN A 153 12.48 -15.65 41.21
C GLN A 153 13.52 -14.93 40.33
N LEU A 154 13.73 -13.63 40.54
CA LEU A 154 14.73 -12.86 39.78
C LEU A 154 16.15 -13.28 40.18
N PRO A 155 17.00 -13.72 39.24
CA PRO A 155 18.35 -14.14 39.58
C PRO A 155 19.20 -12.96 40.06
N SER A 156 19.99 -13.19 41.11
CA SER A 156 21.02 -12.26 41.58
C SER A 156 22.39 -12.70 41.10
N ARG A 157 23.20 -11.74 40.66
CA ARG A 157 24.59 -11.97 40.30
C ARG A 157 25.43 -12.11 41.57
N ARG A 158 26.28 -13.14 41.63
CA ARG A 158 27.13 -13.43 42.80
C ARG A 158 28.11 -12.30 43.14
N ASP A 159 28.58 -11.58 42.15
CA ASP A 159 29.70 -10.64 42.30
C ASP A 159 29.33 -9.38 43.08
N ASN A 160 28.14 -8.83 42.81
CA ASN A 160 27.69 -7.53 43.30
C ASN A 160 26.29 -7.56 43.93
N GLY A 161 25.64 -8.72 43.97
CA GLY A 161 24.26 -8.87 44.42
C GLY A 161 23.24 -8.20 43.49
N HIS A 162 23.67 -7.71 42.32
CA HIS A 162 22.81 -7.02 41.38
C HIS A 162 21.78 -7.99 40.81
N ARG A 163 20.52 -7.55 40.71
CA ARG A 163 19.44 -8.37 40.16
C ARG A 163 19.45 -8.22 38.65
N SER A 164 19.55 -9.33 37.93
CA SER A 164 19.46 -9.29 36.47
C SER A 164 18.01 -9.06 36.06
N SER A 165 17.78 -7.99 35.30
CA SER A 165 16.49 -7.71 34.67
C SER A 165 16.27 -8.70 33.53
N ILE A 166 15.50 -9.76 33.78
CA ILE A 166 15.06 -10.70 32.74
C ILE A 166 13.63 -10.34 32.38
N GLN A 167 13.46 -9.78 31.18
CA GLN A 167 12.19 -9.22 30.72
C GLN A 167 11.00 -10.16 30.91
N SER A 168 11.15 -11.45 30.61
CA SER A 168 10.08 -12.46 30.76
C SER A 168 9.63 -12.73 32.21
N LEU A 169 10.34 -12.23 33.23
CA LEU A 169 9.99 -12.45 34.65
C LEU A 169 9.22 -11.28 35.26
N TYR A 170 9.27 -10.09 34.66
CA TYR A 170 8.53 -8.91 35.13
C TYR A 170 7.64 -8.29 34.05
N GLN A 171 7.60 -8.88 32.85
CA GLN A 171 6.70 -8.50 31.77
C GLN A 171 5.58 -9.53 31.60
N PHE A 172 4.39 -9.05 31.23
CA PHE A 172 3.27 -9.89 30.83
C PHE A 172 2.52 -9.24 29.66
N SER A 173 1.81 -10.04 28.88
CA SER A 173 1.00 -9.53 27.77
C SER A 173 -0.48 -9.62 28.12
N SER A 174 -1.26 -8.66 27.64
CA SER A 174 -2.72 -8.65 27.73
C SER A 174 -3.33 -8.38 26.36
N ASP A 175 -4.29 -9.19 25.96
CA ASP A 175 -5.00 -9.06 24.69
C ASP A 175 -6.37 -8.43 24.92
N HIS A 176 -6.72 -7.46 24.09
CA HIS A 176 -7.94 -6.67 24.20
C HIS A 176 -8.67 -6.59 22.89
N VAL A 177 -10.00 -6.56 22.93
CA VAL A 177 -10.83 -6.29 21.74
C VAL A 177 -10.99 -4.78 21.56
N LEU A 178 -10.69 -4.30 20.36
CA LEU A 178 -10.79 -2.88 20.03
C LEU A 178 -12.22 -2.47 19.72
N ASP A 179 -12.55 -1.24 20.10
CA ASP A 179 -13.75 -0.58 19.60
C ASP A 179 -13.55 -0.13 18.15
N VAL A 180 -14.35 -0.71 17.24
CA VAL A 180 -14.24 -0.59 15.78
C VAL A 180 -15.24 0.37 15.14
N HIS A 181 -15.96 1.20 15.89
CA HIS A 181 -16.98 2.10 15.32
C HIS A 181 -16.45 2.99 14.17
N GLU A 182 -15.18 3.42 14.23
CA GLU A 182 -14.54 4.29 13.23
C GLU A 182 -13.53 3.54 12.32
N SER A 183 -13.50 2.20 12.36
CA SER A 183 -12.54 1.36 11.61
C SER A 183 -12.70 1.43 10.08
N ARG A 184 -13.88 1.78 9.57
CA ARG A 184 -14.19 1.80 8.13
C ARG A 184 -13.58 2.98 7.36
N LEU A 185 -12.94 3.91 8.07
CA LEU A 185 -12.45 5.18 7.54
C LEU A 185 -10.99 5.14 7.07
N TYR A 186 -10.38 3.97 6.86
CA TYR A 186 -8.99 3.83 6.42
C TYR A 186 -8.62 4.81 5.27
N PRO A 187 -7.48 5.51 5.38
CA PRO A 187 -6.44 5.43 6.43
C PRO A 187 -6.68 6.36 7.65
N PHE A 188 -7.88 6.94 7.77
CA PHE A 188 -8.30 7.80 8.87
C PHE A 188 -9.09 7.06 9.95
N ASP A 189 -9.02 5.73 9.91
CA ASP A 189 -9.49 4.83 10.95
C ASP A 189 -8.90 5.21 12.32
N THR A 190 -9.75 5.05 13.33
CA THR A 190 -9.43 5.27 14.74
C THR A 190 -10.02 4.11 15.53
N TYR A 191 -9.24 3.59 16.46
CA TYR A 191 -9.64 2.53 17.37
C TYR A 191 -9.55 3.04 18.80
N ARG A 192 -10.43 2.53 19.66
CA ARG A 192 -10.45 2.88 21.08
C ARG A 192 -10.36 1.62 21.92
N LEU A 193 -9.60 1.71 23.00
CA LEU A 193 -9.57 0.71 24.05
C LEU A 193 -9.81 1.41 25.38
N ALA A 194 -10.58 0.79 26.26
CA ALA A 194 -10.62 1.13 27.68
C ALA A 194 -10.40 -0.17 28.45
N THR A 195 -9.39 -0.19 29.31
CA THR A 195 -9.06 -1.35 30.15
C THR A 195 -8.76 -0.91 31.58
N THR A 196 -9.05 -1.79 32.53
CA THR A 196 -8.89 -1.54 33.97
C THR A 196 -7.90 -2.52 34.58
N PHE A 197 -6.94 -1.98 35.34
CA PHE A 197 -5.95 -2.76 36.08
C PHE A 197 -6.20 -2.70 37.58
N LYS A 198 -5.89 -3.83 38.23
CA LYS A 198 -5.93 -3.97 39.69
C LYS A 198 -4.74 -4.82 40.13
N ALA A 199 -4.04 -4.37 41.17
CA ALA A 199 -2.92 -5.09 41.76
C ALA A 199 -3.26 -5.54 43.19
N VAL A 200 -2.92 -6.78 43.52
CA VAL A 200 -3.06 -7.35 44.87
C VAL A 200 -1.72 -7.95 45.27
N ALA A 201 -1.25 -7.69 46.48
CA ALA A 201 0.01 -8.29 46.94
C ALA A 201 -0.18 -9.80 47.22
N THR A 202 0.80 -10.62 46.82
CA THR A 202 0.70 -12.08 46.96
C THR A 202 0.86 -12.48 48.43
N GLY A 203 -0.14 -13.15 49.00
CA GLY A 203 -0.09 -13.65 50.38
C GLY A 203 -0.40 -12.62 51.46
N SER A 204 -0.83 -11.41 51.08
CA SER A 204 -1.30 -10.36 51.97
C SER A 204 -2.56 -9.71 51.40
N ASP A 205 -3.45 -9.21 52.26
CA ASP A 205 -4.62 -8.44 51.83
C ASP A 205 -4.27 -6.98 51.47
N ASP A 206 -2.97 -6.65 51.39
CA ASP A 206 -2.49 -5.34 51.01
C ASP A 206 -2.73 -5.07 49.51
N LEU A 207 -3.16 -3.84 49.23
CA LEU A 207 -3.55 -3.37 47.90
C LEU A 207 -2.55 -2.31 47.43
N PRO A 208 -1.42 -2.72 46.84
CA PRO A 208 -0.39 -1.79 46.40
C PRO A 208 -0.98 -0.86 45.32
N PRO A 209 -0.88 0.48 45.48
CA PRO A 209 -1.50 1.41 44.54
C PRO A 209 -0.75 1.40 43.21
N ILE A 210 -1.52 1.36 42.11
CA ILE A 210 -0.99 1.61 40.77
C ILE A 210 -0.96 3.14 40.59
N GLN A 211 0.23 3.71 40.48
CA GLN A 211 0.46 5.16 40.41
C GLN A 211 0.33 5.71 38.99
N ARG A 212 0.61 4.88 37.98
CA ARG A 212 0.56 5.29 36.57
C ARG A 212 0.45 4.08 35.66
N LEU A 213 -0.30 4.23 34.57
CA LEU A 213 -0.26 3.37 33.39
C LEU A 213 0.33 4.18 32.24
N LEU A 214 1.38 3.65 31.61
CA LEU A 214 2.07 4.26 30.48
C LEU A 214 2.08 3.29 29.32
N THR A 215 2.02 3.78 28.09
CA THR A 215 2.21 2.97 26.88
C THR A 215 3.14 3.70 25.92
N ILE A 216 3.78 2.96 25.01
CA ILE A 216 4.52 3.58 23.91
C ILE A 216 3.59 4.48 23.08
N GLY A 217 4.06 5.67 22.71
CA GLY A 217 3.24 6.67 22.02
C GLY A 217 3.13 6.41 20.51
N MET A 218 4.10 5.72 19.94
CA MET A 218 4.20 5.45 18.50
C MET A 218 4.73 4.03 18.28
N THR A 219 4.09 3.30 17.38
CA THR A 219 4.56 2.03 16.84
C THR A 219 4.92 2.24 15.36
N SER A 220 5.38 1.21 14.66
CA SER A 220 5.66 1.30 13.22
C SER A 220 4.44 1.74 12.41
N ASN A 221 3.25 1.33 12.85
CA ASN A 221 2.03 1.44 12.06
C ASN A 221 0.90 2.26 12.71
N PHE A 222 1.01 2.55 14.00
CA PHE A 222 -0.01 3.26 14.76
C PHE A 222 0.61 4.23 15.75
N GLY A 223 0.03 5.43 15.84
CA GLY A 223 0.19 6.29 16.99
C GLY A 223 -0.83 5.93 18.07
N VAL A 224 -0.35 5.76 19.30
CA VAL A 224 -1.15 5.39 20.48
C VAL A 224 -1.15 6.57 21.43
N MET A 225 -2.33 7.13 21.71
CA MET A 225 -2.48 8.16 22.72
C MET A 225 -3.15 7.54 23.96
N SER A 226 -2.43 7.51 25.08
CA SER A 226 -2.94 7.00 26.34
C SER A 226 -3.50 8.11 27.23
N ASN A 227 -4.64 7.86 27.84
CA ASN A 227 -5.18 8.66 28.94
C ASN A 227 -5.36 7.76 30.17
N ASP A 228 -4.65 8.09 31.24
CA ASP A 228 -4.59 7.31 32.48
C ASP A 228 -5.39 8.00 33.58
N SER A 229 -6.23 7.24 34.28
CA SER A 229 -7.12 7.76 35.34
C SER A 229 -7.26 6.79 36.50
N ASP A 230 -7.13 7.31 37.72
CA ASP A 230 -7.40 6.60 38.97
C ASP A 230 -8.87 6.20 39.04
N SER A 231 -9.15 4.94 39.35
CA SER A 231 -10.50 4.39 39.44
C SER A 231 -10.65 3.52 40.71
N PHE A 232 -11.87 3.05 40.96
CA PHE A 232 -12.12 2.10 42.04
C PHE A 232 -13.18 1.08 41.63
N ILE A 233 -13.00 -0.16 42.06
CA ILE A 233 -13.99 -1.23 41.90
C ILE A 233 -14.78 -1.34 43.21
N ALA A 234 -16.11 -1.22 43.12
CA ALA A 234 -16.98 -1.47 44.25
C ALA A 234 -17.18 -2.98 44.42
N LEU A 235 -16.74 -3.53 45.56
CA LEU A 235 -17.01 -4.92 45.92
C LEU A 235 -18.45 -5.06 46.45
N SER A 236 -18.98 -6.28 46.43
CA SER A 236 -20.27 -6.64 47.02
C SER A 236 -20.44 -6.18 48.47
N ASP A 237 -19.32 -6.07 49.17
CA ASP A 237 -19.20 -5.80 50.59
C ASP A 237 -19.30 -4.29 50.88
N GLY A 238 -19.43 -3.47 49.84
CA GLY A 238 -19.38 -2.02 49.90
C GLY A 238 -17.97 -1.43 50.01
N LEU A 239 -16.95 -2.28 50.12
CA LEU A 239 -15.55 -1.87 50.09
C LEU A 239 -15.15 -1.42 48.67
N GLN A 240 -14.34 -0.36 48.60
CA GLN A 240 -13.75 0.11 47.36
C GLN A 240 -12.33 -0.41 47.26
N GLN A 241 -12.04 -1.14 46.19
CA GLN A 241 -10.69 -1.60 45.86
C GLN A 241 -10.08 -0.62 44.83
N PRO A 242 -8.86 -0.09 45.08
CA PRO A 242 -8.22 0.80 44.13
C PRO A 242 -7.94 0.05 42.82
N SER A 243 -8.27 0.71 41.71
CA SER A 243 -7.98 0.27 40.37
C SER A 243 -7.47 1.45 39.55
N ARG A 244 -6.99 1.18 38.35
CA ARG A 244 -6.56 2.24 37.45
C ARG A 244 -7.00 1.91 36.05
N ASP A 245 -7.60 2.88 35.39
CA ASP A 245 -8.11 2.73 34.04
C ASP A 245 -7.16 3.42 33.07
N ILE A 246 -6.96 2.80 31.91
CA ILE A 246 -6.28 3.41 30.79
C ILE A 246 -7.18 3.37 29.56
N GLN A 247 -7.31 4.51 28.93
CA GLN A 247 -7.99 4.67 27.65
C GLN A 247 -6.94 4.90 26.57
N LEU A 248 -6.94 4.07 25.55
CA LEU A 248 -6.05 4.22 24.38
C LEU A 248 -6.86 4.70 23.19
N TYR A 249 -6.32 5.71 22.51
CA TYR A 249 -6.77 6.16 21.20
C TYR A 249 -5.70 5.81 20.18
N ILE A 250 -5.99 4.81 19.35
CA ILE A 250 -5.06 4.25 18.39
C ILE A 250 -5.44 4.77 17.01
N ARG A 251 -4.48 5.36 16.30
CA ARG A 251 -4.70 5.97 14.98
C ARG A 251 -3.50 5.76 14.08
N ARG A 252 -3.69 5.67 12.77
CA ARG A 252 -2.55 5.62 11.84
C ARG A 252 -1.72 6.91 11.89
N PRO A 253 -0.39 6.83 11.81
CA PRO A 253 0.48 8.00 11.78
C PRO A 253 0.22 8.82 10.51
N SER A 254 0.56 10.12 10.56
CA SER A 254 0.39 11.05 9.44
C SER A 254 1.08 10.56 8.16
N ASP A 255 2.21 9.89 8.31
CA ASP A 255 3.08 9.53 7.19
C ASP A 255 2.46 8.41 6.36
N GLN A 256 1.91 7.39 7.04
CA GLN A 256 1.14 6.33 6.37
C GLN A 256 -0.12 6.86 5.71
N ARG A 257 -0.82 7.81 6.35
CA ARG A 257 -1.99 8.48 5.76
C ARG A 257 -1.60 9.22 4.48
N MET A 258 -0.52 9.99 4.49
CA MET A 258 -0.03 10.70 3.32
C MET A 258 0.37 9.75 2.20
N TYR A 259 1.09 8.67 2.51
CA TYR A 259 1.50 7.66 1.53
C TYR A 259 0.30 6.98 0.88
N THR A 260 -0.67 6.54 1.69
CA THR A 260 -1.92 5.93 1.21
C THR A 260 -2.71 6.89 0.33
N MET A 261 -2.84 8.15 0.75
CA MET A 261 -3.52 9.17 -0.05
C MET A 261 -2.76 9.46 -1.36
N ALA A 262 -1.43 9.47 -1.36
CA ALA A 262 -0.65 9.64 -2.58
C ALA A 262 -0.91 8.49 -3.58
N LEU A 263 -0.86 7.24 -3.13
CA LEU A 263 -1.20 6.06 -3.95
C LEU A 263 -2.64 6.13 -4.48
N PHE A 264 -3.60 6.55 -3.64
CA PHE A 264 -4.99 6.75 -4.04
C PHE A 264 -5.13 7.78 -5.16
N HIS A 265 -4.42 8.92 -5.07
CA HIS A 265 -4.42 9.95 -6.12
C HIS A 265 -3.76 9.43 -7.41
N VAL A 266 -2.66 8.70 -7.31
CA VAL A 266 -2.01 8.08 -8.49
C VAL A 266 -2.97 7.11 -9.19
N GLY A 267 -3.70 6.28 -8.43
CA GLY A 267 -4.73 5.39 -8.99
C GLY A 267 -5.81 6.15 -9.77
N TRP A 268 -6.28 7.28 -9.24
CA TRP A 268 -7.21 8.16 -9.94
C TRP A 268 -6.61 8.80 -11.19
N MET A 269 -5.35 9.26 -11.14
CA MET A 269 -4.68 9.83 -12.32
C MET A 269 -4.54 8.80 -13.43
N LEU A 270 -4.14 7.57 -13.10
CA LEU A 270 -4.08 6.46 -14.07
C LEU A 270 -5.46 6.17 -14.67
N THR A 271 -6.51 6.17 -13.85
CA THR A 271 -7.90 6.00 -14.33
C THR A 271 -8.27 7.09 -15.34
N HIS A 272 -7.99 8.36 -15.05
CA HIS A 272 -8.25 9.47 -15.99
C HIS A 272 -7.43 9.33 -17.28
N VAL A 273 -6.20 8.81 -17.21
CA VAL A 273 -5.38 8.49 -18.39
C VAL A 273 -6.08 7.44 -19.26
N THR A 274 -6.67 6.39 -18.69
CA THR A 274 -7.40 5.38 -19.49
C THR A 274 -8.60 5.98 -20.23
N VAL A 275 -9.37 6.85 -19.55
CA VAL A 275 -10.50 7.57 -20.15
C VAL A 275 -10.00 8.49 -21.27
N GLY A 276 -8.92 9.25 -21.02
CA GLY A 276 -8.29 10.11 -22.02
C GLY A 276 -7.82 9.34 -23.24
N LEU A 277 -7.20 8.17 -23.06
CA LEU A 277 -6.81 7.28 -24.16
C LEU A 277 -8.02 6.78 -24.93
N ALA A 278 -9.12 6.42 -24.27
CA ALA A 278 -10.35 6.00 -24.93
C ALA A 278 -10.97 7.11 -25.77
N VAL A 279 -11.07 8.34 -25.22
CA VAL A 279 -11.57 9.52 -25.94
C VAL A 279 -10.67 9.88 -27.12
N LEU A 280 -9.34 9.87 -26.93
CA LEU A 280 -8.39 10.16 -28.01
C LEU A 280 -8.46 9.11 -29.11
N SER A 281 -8.65 7.84 -28.78
CA SER A 281 -8.85 6.76 -29.75
C SER A 281 -10.17 6.90 -30.50
N TRP A 282 -11.22 7.39 -29.82
CA TRP A 282 -12.52 7.65 -30.44
C TRP A 282 -12.49 8.80 -31.42
N VAL A 283 -11.88 9.93 -31.04
CA VAL A 283 -11.82 11.15 -31.86
C VAL A 283 -10.80 11.01 -32.97
N SER A 284 -9.64 10.42 -32.67
CA SER A 284 -8.61 10.18 -33.67
C SER A 284 -9.04 8.98 -34.52
N SER A 285 -9.73 9.22 -35.63
CA SER A 285 -9.92 8.21 -36.70
C SER A 285 -8.59 7.76 -37.35
N ARG A 286 -7.45 8.14 -36.75
CA ARG A 286 -6.10 7.84 -37.19
C ARG A 286 -5.65 6.56 -36.49
N ARG A 287 -5.02 5.66 -37.24
CA ARG A 287 -4.49 4.35 -36.81
C ARG A 287 -4.02 4.37 -35.35
N SER A 288 -4.91 3.93 -34.47
CA SER A 288 -4.63 3.57 -33.09
C SER A 288 -3.85 2.25 -33.16
N GLY A 289 -2.52 2.33 -33.09
CA GLY A 289 -1.71 1.12 -32.99
C GLY A 289 -2.01 0.38 -31.67
N TRP A 290 -1.57 -0.87 -31.58
CA TRP A 290 -1.69 -1.73 -30.39
C TRP A 290 -1.18 -1.12 -29.06
N LYS A 291 -0.44 0.00 -29.14
CA LYS A 291 0.09 0.75 -28.00
C LYS A 291 -0.99 1.23 -27.03
N GLN A 292 -2.12 1.74 -27.53
CA GLN A 292 -3.20 2.27 -26.68
C GLN A 292 -3.91 1.17 -25.87
N PRO A 293 -4.40 0.06 -26.47
CA PRO A 293 -4.98 -1.02 -25.69
C PRO A 293 -3.98 -1.66 -24.74
N ALA A 294 -2.71 -1.84 -25.15
CA ALA A 294 -1.66 -2.36 -24.26
C ALA A 294 -1.41 -1.45 -23.05
N SER A 295 -1.42 -0.14 -23.24
CA SER A 295 -1.27 0.85 -22.16
C SER A 295 -2.43 0.77 -21.16
N VAL A 296 -3.67 0.69 -21.63
CA VAL A 296 -4.84 0.59 -20.72
C VAL A 296 -4.86 -0.75 -19.99
N LEU A 297 -4.47 -1.84 -20.66
CA LEU A 297 -4.34 -3.16 -20.01
C LEU A 297 -3.26 -3.14 -18.92
N ALA A 298 -2.12 -2.50 -19.18
CA ALA A 298 -1.08 -2.33 -18.15
C ALA A 298 -1.59 -1.53 -16.94
N ILE A 299 -2.34 -0.46 -17.17
CA ILE A 299 -2.96 0.33 -16.08
C ILE A 299 -3.94 -0.51 -15.26
N LEU A 300 -4.77 -1.34 -15.90
CA LEU A 300 -5.69 -2.24 -15.20
C LEU A 300 -4.98 -3.25 -14.28
N VAL A 301 -3.76 -3.64 -14.61
CA VAL A 301 -2.92 -4.50 -13.76
C VAL A 301 -2.24 -3.68 -12.66
N ILE A 302 -1.82 -2.45 -12.94
CA ILE A 302 -1.13 -1.59 -11.97
C ILE A 302 -2.05 -1.12 -10.84
N ILE A 303 -3.32 -0.78 -11.11
CA ILE A 303 -4.24 -0.26 -10.06
C ILE A 303 -4.37 -1.22 -8.86
N PRO A 304 -4.61 -2.55 -9.05
CA PRO A 304 -4.57 -3.51 -7.94
C PRO A 304 -3.23 -3.57 -7.20
N HIS A 305 -2.11 -3.47 -7.91
CA HIS A 305 -0.79 -3.43 -7.26
C HIS A 305 -0.61 -2.17 -6.40
N LEU A 306 -1.10 -1.01 -6.83
CA LEU A 306 -1.07 0.21 -6.03
C LEU A 306 -1.93 0.05 -4.77
N ARG A 307 -3.08 -0.63 -4.87
CA ARG A 307 -3.94 -0.90 -3.71
C ARG A 307 -3.27 -1.84 -2.70
N ASN A 308 -2.63 -2.90 -3.18
CA ASN A 308 -1.90 -3.87 -2.33
C ASN A 308 -0.61 -3.29 -1.75
N ALA A 309 -0.07 -2.22 -2.33
CA ALA A 309 1.09 -1.50 -1.81
C ALA A 309 0.73 -0.51 -0.69
N MET A 310 -0.56 -0.31 -0.38
CA MET A 310 -0.96 0.55 0.73
C MET A 310 -0.62 -0.13 2.07
N PRO A 311 0.03 0.58 3.01
CA PRO A 311 0.52 0.02 4.26
C PRO A 311 -0.65 -0.42 5.14
N ASP A 312 -0.58 -1.67 5.62
CA ASP A 312 -1.57 -2.33 6.49
C ASP A 312 -3.01 -2.04 6.08
N ALA A 313 -3.19 -2.08 4.76
CA ALA A 313 -4.48 -2.04 4.11
C ALA A 313 -5.34 -3.19 4.63
N PRO A 314 -6.49 -2.91 5.27
CA PRO A 314 -7.47 -3.96 5.52
C PRO A 314 -7.91 -4.60 4.20
N GLY A 315 -8.44 -5.82 4.31
CA GLY A 315 -9.08 -6.53 3.21
C GLY A 315 -10.19 -5.73 2.53
N PHE A 316 -10.76 -6.29 1.45
CA PHE A 316 -11.81 -5.65 0.64
C PHE A 316 -13.19 -5.61 1.33
N ASP A 317 -13.25 -5.30 2.62
CA ASP A 317 -14.45 -5.41 3.46
C ASP A 317 -15.28 -4.12 3.51
N GLY A 318 -15.35 -3.39 2.38
CA GLY A 318 -16.21 -2.20 2.27
C GLY A 318 -15.64 -0.96 2.95
N VAL A 319 -14.31 -0.89 3.04
CA VAL A 319 -13.56 0.26 3.49
C VAL A 319 -13.87 1.47 2.59
N LEU A 320 -13.94 2.67 3.17
CA LEU A 320 -14.33 3.90 2.46
C LEU A 320 -13.54 4.09 1.15
N LEU A 321 -12.22 3.93 1.23
CA LEU A 321 -11.30 4.12 0.10
C LEU A 321 -11.56 3.11 -1.04
N ASP A 322 -11.94 1.88 -0.72
CA ASP A 322 -12.30 0.90 -1.75
C ASP A 322 -13.61 1.26 -2.44
N CYS A 323 -14.61 1.68 -1.67
CA CYS A 323 -15.92 2.07 -2.17
C CYS A 323 -15.86 3.29 -3.09
N ILE A 324 -15.09 4.32 -2.72
CA ILE A 324 -15.01 5.57 -3.50
C ILE A 324 -13.84 5.60 -4.46
N GLY A 325 -12.88 4.69 -4.35
CA GLY A 325 -11.63 4.69 -5.11
C GLY A 325 -11.47 3.45 -5.95
N PHE A 326 -11.01 2.37 -5.31
CA PHE A 326 -10.57 1.17 -6.01
C PHE A 326 -11.64 0.60 -6.95
N PHE A 327 -12.86 0.38 -6.48
CA PHE A 327 -13.92 -0.20 -7.33
C PHE A 327 -14.32 0.72 -8.49
N PRO A 328 -14.63 2.02 -8.28
CA PRO A 328 -14.87 2.95 -9.40
C PRO A 328 -13.70 3.03 -10.39
N GLN A 329 -12.46 3.09 -9.91
CA GLN A 329 -11.26 3.15 -10.75
C GLN A 329 -11.16 1.94 -11.68
N MET A 330 -11.36 0.73 -11.13
CA MET A 330 -11.35 -0.51 -11.90
C MET A 330 -12.48 -0.58 -12.93
N ILE A 331 -13.70 -0.19 -12.54
CA ILE A 331 -14.87 -0.19 -13.44
C ILE A 331 -14.65 0.79 -14.61
N ILE A 332 -14.26 2.03 -14.32
CA ILE A 332 -14.06 3.07 -15.35
C ILE A 332 -12.92 2.69 -16.30
N SER A 333 -11.81 2.20 -15.76
CA SER A 333 -10.67 1.74 -16.56
C SER A 333 -11.03 0.52 -17.41
N GLY A 334 -11.83 -0.40 -16.86
CA GLY A 334 -12.32 -1.59 -17.56
C GLY A 334 -13.22 -1.24 -18.74
N ILE A 335 -14.20 -0.35 -18.53
CA ILE A 335 -15.07 0.16 -19.59
C ILE A 335 -14.23 0.86 -20.68
N SER A 336 -13.26 1.68 -20.28
CA SER A 336 -12.35 2.36 -21.23
C SER A 336 -11.55 1.37 -22.06
N CYS A 337 -11.07 0.28 -21.46
CA CYS A 337 -10.39 -0.81 -22.16
C CYS A 337 -11.28 -1.46 -23.21
N ILE A 338 -12.52 -1.81 -22.83
CA ILE A 338 -13.50 -2.43 -23.75
C ILE A 338 -13.78 -1.50 -24.94
N ILE A 339 -13.98 -0.20 -24.70
CA ILE A 339 -14.21 0.78 -25.77
C ILE A 339 -13.03 0.82 -26.75
N ILE A 340 -11.80 0.89 -26.24
CA ILE A 340 -10.59 0.91 -27.10
C ILE A 340 -10.46 -0.39 -27.90
N LEU A 341 -10.72 -1.55 -27.29
CA LEU A 341 -10.66 -2.84 -27.99
C LEU A 341 -11.72 -2.93 -29.11
N LEU A 342 -12.95 -2.45 -28.87
CA LEU A 342 -13.99 -2.40 -29.90
C LEU A 342 -13.61 -1.46 -31.06
N LEU A 343 -13.03 -0.30 -30.74
CA LEU A 343 -12.52 0.63 -31.76
C LEU A 343 -11.38 0.00 -32.58
N PHE A 344 -10.48 -0.72 -31.93
CA PHE A 344 -9.38 -1.44 -32.57
C PHE A 344 -9.92 -2.52 -33.53
N ILE A 345 -10.87 -3.36 -33.08
CA ILE A 345 -11.51 -4.39 -33.92
C ILE A 345 -12.20 -3.76 -35.13
N LYS A 346 -12.99 -2.69 -34.91
CA LYS A 346 -13.67 -1.97 -35.99
C LYS A 346 -12.68 -1.44 -37.03
N HIS A 347 -11.55 -0.91 -36.57
CA HIS A 347 -10.51 -0.39 -37.44
C HIS A 347 -9.87 -1.49 -38.29
N GLU A 348 -9.45 -2.61 -37.67
CA GLU A 348 -8.87 -3.76 -38.37
C GLU A 348 -9.85 -4.37 -39.40
N TYR A 349 -11.13 -4.50 -39.03
CA TYR A 349 -12.17 -5.01 -39.94
C TYR A 349 -12.37 -4.11 -41.16
N THR A 350 -12.41 -2.79 -40.96
CA THR A 350 -12.58 -1.82 -42.05
C THR A 350 -11.39 -1.83 -42.99
N GLN A 351 -10.18 -1.96 -42.45
CA GLN A 351 -8.96 -2.00 -43.24
C GLN A 351 -8.85 -3.29 -44.08
N GLY A 352 -9.11 -4.45 -43.48
CA GLY A 352 -9.07 -5.72 -44.21
C GLY A 352 -10.12 -5.80 -45.34
N SER A 353 -11.26 -5.12 -45.17
CA SER A 353 -12.29 -5.04 -46.22
C SER A 353 -11.88 -4.14 -47.40
N ALA A 354 -11.10 -3.08 -47.15
CA ALA A 354 -10.64 -2.18 -48.21
C ALA A 354 -9.58 -2.83 -49.13
N GLU A 355 -8.65 -3.60 -48.55
CA GLU A 355 -7.59 -4.28 -49.29
C GLU A 355 -8.11 -5.45 -50.14
N ARG A 356 -9.18 -6.11 -49.71
CA ARG A 356 -9.79 -7.20 -50.49
C ARG A 356 -10.61 -6.71 -51.69
N ASN A 357 -11.08 -5.46 -51.68
CA ASN A 357 -11.91 -4.89 -52.72
C ASN A 357 -11.14 -4.09 -53.78
N THR A 358 -9.80 -4.01 -53.70
CA THR A 358 -8.99 -3.61 -54.84
C THR A 358 -9.00 -4.74 -55.87
N PRO A 359 -9.70 -4.60 -57.01
CA PRO A 359 -9.78 -5.66 -58.02
C PRO A 359 -8.39 -5.85 -58.63
N ASP A 360 -7.91 -7.08 -58.67
CA ASP A 360 -6.67 -7.50 -59.34
C ASP A 360 -6.72 -7.35 -60.89
N ASP A 361 -7.58 -6.48 -61.43
CA ASP A 361 -7.93 -6.40 -62.86
C ASP A 361 -6.98 -5.54 -63.71
N GLU A 362 -5.87 -5.05 -63.17
CA GLU A 362 -4.84 -4.42 -64.00
C GLU A 362 -3.55 -5.24 -63.96
N ALA A 363 -3.53 -6.28 -64.81
CA ALA A 363 -2.31 -6.98 -65.19
C ALA A 363 -1.23 -5.93 -65.54
N PRO A 364 -0.09 -5.89 -64.84
CA PRO A 364 0.95 -4.91 -65.14
C PRO A 364 1.43 -5.14 -66.58
N PRO A 365 1.54 -4.09 -67.43
CA PRO A 365 2.19 -4.25 -68.71
C PRO A 365 3.60 -4.78 -68.46
N LEU A 366 3.90 -5.94 -69.04
CA LEU A 366 5.21 -6.59 -69.07
C LEU A 366 6.30 -5.56 -69.42
N LYS A 367 6.88 -4.91 -68.41
CA LYS A 367 8.16 -4.20 -68.57
C LYS A 367 9.23 -5.27 -68.62
N VAL A 368 9.51 -5.71 -69.84
CA VAL A 368 10.71 -6.47 -70.23
C VAL A 368 11.93 -5.72 -69.68
N LYS A 369 12.38 -6.13 -68.49
CA LYS A 369 13.61 -5.63 -67.90
C LYS A 369 14.76 -6.30 -68.65
N ALA A 370 15.34 -5.56 -69.59
CA ALA A 370 16.53 -5.96 -70.33
C ALA A 370 17.61 -6.44 -69.34
N ARG A 371 17.98 -7.70 -69.53
CA ARG A 371 19.01 -8.46 -68.81
C ARG A 371 20.35 -7.74 -69.02
N ARG A 372 20.82 -6.96 -68.04
CA ARG A 372 22.22 -6.55 -67.98
C ARG A 372 23.06 -7.74 -67.51
N PRO A 373 24.15 -8.09 -68.20
CA PRO A 373 25.00 -9.20 -67.83
C PRO A 373 25.78 -8.88 -66.55
N SER A 374 26.01 -9.97 -65.82
CA SER A 374 26.71 -10.11 -64.56
C SER A 374 28.02 -9.32 -64.47
N ALA A 375 28.17 -8.56 -63.38
CA ALA A 375 29.47 -8.20 -62.85
C ALA A 375 29.65 -8.88 -61.48
N ALA A 376 30.85 -9.42 -61.33
CA ALA A 376 31.34 -10.37 -60.35
C ALA A 376 31.02 -10.12 -58.87
N LEU A 377 30.92 -11.27 -58.19
CA LEU A 377 31.13 -11.52 -56.77
C LEU A 377 32.11 -10.57 -56.07
N SER A 378 31.74 -10.13 -54.86
CA SER A 378 32.60 -10.28 -53.68
C SER A 378 31.76 -10.40 -52.41
N ILE A 379 31.47 -11.63 -52.01
CA ILE A 379 30.94 -11.95 -50.68
C ILE A 379 32.14 -12.12 -49.75
N SER A 380 32.42 -11.11 -48.92
CA SER A 380 33.38 -11.23 -47.84
C SER A 380 32.73 -11.96 -46.67
N TRP A 381 33.10 -13.21 -46.44
CA TRP A 381 32.82 -13.92 -45.21
C TRP A 381 33.65 -13.29 -44.08
N ARG A 382 32.99 -12.57 -43.16
CA ARG A 382 33.61 -12.18 -41.89
C ARG A 382 33.29 -13.25 -40.87
N SER A 383 34.34 -13.99 -40.54
CA SER A 383 34.50 -15.01 -39.51
C SER A 383 33.93 -14.61 -38.15
N SER A 384 33.07 -15.47 -37.61
CA SER A 384 32.79 -15.60 -36.18
C SER A 384 34.04 -16.10 -35.45
N PRO A 385 34.37 -15.61 -34.23
CA PRO A 385 35.42 -16.20 -33.43
C PRO A 385 34.92 -17.46 -32.70
N ASN A 386 35.68 -18.54 -32.85
CA ASN A 386 35.64 -19.76 -32.06
C ASN A 386 35.77 -19.43 -30.57
N ILE A 387 34.80 -19.87 -29.76
CA ILE A 387 34.97 -20.02 -28.32
C ILE A 387 35.39 -21.47 -28.07
N THR A 388 36.65 -21.61 -27.70
CA THR A 388 37.32 -22.87 -27.35
C THR A 388 36.90 -23.28 -25.94
N ILE A 389 36.32 -24.47 -25.81
CA ILE A 389 36.03 -25.13 -24.52
C ILE A 389 37.26 -25.99 -24.16
N PRO A 390 37.89 -25.83 -22.99
CA PRO A 390 38.93 -26.74 -22.52
C PRO A 390 38.33 -28.01 -21.85
N PRO A 391 39.04 -29.15 -21.88
CA PRO A 391 38.57 -30.43 -21.36
C PRO A 391 38.71 -30.52 -19.82
N PRO A 392 37.97 -31.44 -19.16
CA PRO A 392 38.06 -31.63 -17.72
C PRO A 392 39.24 -32.53 -17.36
N ASN A 393 39.93 -32.18 -16.26
CA ASN A 393 40.85 -33.11 -15.59
C ASN A 393 40.27 -33.48 -14.21
N PRO A 394 40.41 -34.74 -13.77
CA PRO A 394 39.82 -35.24 -12.54
C PRO A 394 40.80 -35.23 -11.36
N THR A 395 40.23 -35.59 -10.19
CA THR A 395 40.81 -36.25 -9.00
C THR A 395 41.05 -35.42 -7.72
N SER A 396 40.31 -35.84 -6.66
CA SER A 396 40.64 -35.89 -5.22
C SER A 396 40.77 -34.54 -4.47
N SER A 397 40.33 -34.35 -3.22
CA SER A 397 39.95 -35.25 -2.12
C SER A 397 39.21 -34.45 -1.03
N TYR A 398 38.28 -35.11 -0.32
CA TYR A 398 37.83 -34.92 1.06
C TYR A 398 38.26 -33.67 1.85
N TYR A 399 37.27 -32.93 2.37
CA TYR A 399 37.08 -32.64 3.81
C TYR A 399 35.61 -32.31 4.08
N CYS A 400 35.00 -33.00 5.05
CA CYS A 400 33.73 -32.63 5.68
C CYS A 400 33.97 -31.55 6.73
N VAL A 401 33.22 -30.46 6.69
CA VAL A 401 32.94 -29.60 7.85
C VAL A 401 31.48 -29.12 7.75
N ASP A 402 30.77 -29.29 8.86
CA ASP A 402 29.34 -29.07 9.05
C ASP A 402 28.89 -27.59 9.02
N ALA A 403 27.62 -27.45 8.62
CA ALA A 403 26.61 -26.47 9.06
C ALA A 403 26.98 -24.97 9.14
N ALA A 404 26.54 -24.20 8.12
CA ALA A 404 26.16 -22.80 8.29
C ALA A 404 25.18 -22.31 7.19
N SER A 405 24.03 -21.81 7.65
CA SER A 405 23.22 -20.68 7.14
C SER A 405 22.91 -20.53 5.63
N PRO A 406 21.62 -20.56 5.23
CA PRO A 406 21.22 -20.03 3.92
C PRO A 406 20.99 -18.51 3.97
N SER A 407 21.67 -17.81 3.06
CA SER A 407 21.48 -16.38 2.79
C SER A 407 20.11 -16.08 2.14
N PRO A 408 19.53 -14.88 2.33
CA PRO A 408 18.19 -14.54 1.91
C PRO A 408 18.21 -13.91 0.52
N LEU A 409 17.81 -14.63 -0.54
CA LEU A 409 17.51 -14.01 -1.84
C LEU A 409 16.72 -14.92 -2.82
N SER A 410 15.98 -15.93 -2.32
CA SER A 410 15.22 -16.86 -3.19
C SER A 410 13.70 -16.97 -2.92
N GLU A 411 13.12 -16.16 -2.03
CA GLU A 411 11.68 -16.27 -1.65
C GLU A 411 10.73 -15.25 -2.31
N MET A 412 11.02 -14.72 -3.51
CA MET A 412 10.08 -13.77 -4.15
C MET A 412 9.09 -14.40 -5.14
N TRP A 413 9.14 -15.73 -5.35
CA TRP A 413 8.18 -16.44 -6.21
C TRP A 413 7.88 -17.86 -5.67
N GLY A 414 7.20 -17.94 -4.53
CA GLY A 414 6.56 -19.18 -4.08
C GLY A 414 5.19 -19.38 -4.71
N PRO A 415 4.77 -20.62 -5.06
CA PRO A 415 3.41 -20.89 -5.54
C PRO A 415 2.39 -20.68 -4.40
N PRO A 416 1.14 -20.31 -4.72
CA PRO A 416 0.14 -20.04 -3.70
C PRO A 416 -0.17 -21.30 -2.88
N ALA A 417 -0.19 -21.13 -1.55
CA ALA A 417 -0.53 -22.16 -0.59
C ALA A 417 -1.91 -22.76 -0.92
N ALA A 418 -1.92 -24.06 -1.21
CA ALA A 418 -3.14 -24.85 -1.32
C ALA A 418 -3.77 -25.00 0.08
N SER A 419 -4.79 -24.19 0.37
CA SER A 419 -5.71 -24.47 1.48
C SER A 419 -6.55 -25.68 1.10
N GLY A 420 -6.20 -26.83 1.66
CA GLY A 420 -6.95 -28.08 1.49
C GLY A 420 -8.33 -27.98 2.12
N ARG A 421 -9.34 -27.60 1.32
CA ARG A 421 -10.74 -27.94 1.58
C ARG A 421 -11.09 -29.24 0.82
N PRO A 422 -11.80 -30.19 1.44
CA PRO A 422 -12.06 -31.48 0.82
C PRO A 422 -12.93 -31.34 -0.44
N LEU A 423 -12.50 -32.00 -1.52
CA LEU A 423 -13.14 -32.05 -2.85
C LEU A 423 -14.61 -32.55 -2.85
N SER A 424 -15.12 -33.08 -1.74
CA SER A 424 -16.50 -33.55 -1.60
C SER A 424 -17.54 -32.42 -1.64
N THR A 425 -17.16 -31.18 -1.32
CA THR A 425 -18.11 -30.05 -1.24
C THR A 425 -18.40 -29.44 -2.62
N LEU A 426 -17.46 -29.52 -3.57
CA LEU A 426 -17.62 -28.98 -4.93
C LEU A 426 -18.54 -29.84 -5.80
N CYS A 427 -18.54 -31.17 -5.62
CA CYS A 427 -19.51 -32.04 -6.28
C CYS A 427 -20.95 -31.77 -5.80
N ARG A 428 -21.12 -31.44 -4.52
CA ARG A 428 -22.45 -31.15 -3.94
C ARG A 428 -23.03 -29.82 -4.46
N ILE A 429 -22.19 -28.81 -4.68
CA ILE A 429 -22.60 -27.51 -5.24
C ILE A 429 -22.94 -27.65 -6.74
N ARG A 430 -22.19 -28.45 -7.49
CA ARG A 430 -22.47 -28.72 -8.91
C ARG A 430 -23.82 -29.44 -9.11
N ASP A 431 -24.13 -30.41 -8.25
CA ASP A 431 -25.42 -31.13 -8.32
C ASP A 431 -26.61 -30.26 -7.91
N GLU A 432 -26.45 -29.35 -6.94
CA GLU A 432 -27.51 -28.40 -6.57
C GLU A 432 -27.72 -27.33 -7.66
N LEU A 433 -26.65 -26.83 -8.30
CA LEU A 433 -26.77 -25.94 -9.46
C LEU A 433 -27.43 -26.62 -10.66
N ALA A 434 -27.16 -27.92 -10.90
CA ALA A 434 -27.82 -28.69 -11.95
C ALA A 434 -29.30 -29.03 -11.65
N LYS A 435 -29.73 -28.95 -10.37
CA LYS A 435 -31.15 -29.03 -9.99
C LYS A 435 -31.87 -27.69 -10.17
N LEU A 436 -31.18 -26.58 -9.89
CA LEU A 436 -31.74 -25.23 -10.08
C LEU A 436 -31.90 -24.89 -11.57
N ALA A 437 -30.93 -25.26 -12.41
CA ALA A 437 -31.03 -25.09 -13.87
C ALA A 437 -32.22 -25.87 -14.48
N ARG A 438 -32.56 -27.04 -13.92
CA ARG A 438 -33.74 -27.82 -14.35
C ARG A 438 -35.07 -27.28 -13.84
N ARG A 439 -35.07 -26.35 -12.87
CA ARG A 439 -36.29 -25.69 -12.36
C ARG A 439 -36.68 -24.48 -13.19
N GLU A 440 -35.77 -23.85 -13.90
CA GLU A 440 -36.07 -22.67 -14.73
C GLU A 440 -36.68 -23.00 -16.10
N GLU A 441 -36.46 -24.20 -16.65
CA GLU A 441 -37.03 -24.58 -17.95
C GLU A 441 -38.54 -24.93 -17.90
N GLY A 442 -39.16 -24.93 -16.71
CA GLY A 442 -40.57 -25.33 -16.52
C GLY A 442 -41.58 -24.20 -16.35
N VAL A 443 -41.16 -22.92 -16.28
CA VAL A 443 -42.07 -21.82 -15.94
C VAL A 443 -42.65 -21.18 -17.20
N VAL A 444 -43.77 -21.74 -17.65
CA VAL A 444 -44.65 -21.16 -18.68
C VAL A 444 -45.16 -19.78 -18.20
N GLN A 445 -44.82 -18.73 -18.95
CA GLN A 445 -45.27 -17.35 -18.71
C GLN A 445 -46.79 -17.22 -18.78
N LYS A 446 -47.41 -16.80 -17.67
CA LYS A 446 -48.73 -16.15 -17.69
C LYS A 446 -48.54 -14.64 -17.88
N PRO A 447 -49.32 -13.96 -18.75
CA PRO A 447 -49.19 -12.53 -18.96
C PRO A 447 -49.73 -11.75 -17.76
N LEU A 448 -48.91 -10.84 -17.24
CA LEU A 448 -49.24 -9.92 -16.16
C LEU A 448 -49.98 -8.70 -16.74
N ILE A 449 -51.21 -8.46 -16.28
CA ILE A 449 -52.00 -7.25 -16.56
C ILE A 449 -51.54 -6.16 -15.56
N LEU A 450 -51.03 -5.04 -16.07
CA LEU A 450 -50.67 -3.86 -15.26
C LEU A 450 -51.90 -2.97 -15.01
N PRO A 451 -52.14 -2.48 -13.78
CA PRO A 451 -53.08 -1.40 -13.53
C PRO A 451 -52.43 -0.02 -13.69
N SER A 452 -53.18 0.88 -14.33
CA SER A 452 -52.85 2.29 -14.57
C SER A 452 -52.70 3.09 -13.27
N LEU A 453 -51.55 3.73 -13.08
CA LEU A 453 -51.28 4.59 -11.92
C LEU A 453 -51.69 6.04 -12.18
N HIS A 454 -52.51 6.52 -11.25
CA HIS A 454 -53.22 7.79 -11.26
C HIS A 454 -52.29 8.95 -10.84
N ARG A 455 -52.27 9.99 -11.67
CA ARG A 455 -51.51 11.24 -11.50
C ARG A 455 -52.18 12.10 -10.40
N ARG A 456 -51.50 12.36 -9.28
CA ARG A 456 -51.88 13.43 -8.34
C ARG A 456 -50.79 14.49 -8.22
N THR A 457 -51.19 15.68 -8.64
CA THR A 457 -50.56 17.00 -8.46
C THR A 457 -50.54 17.38 -6.98
N TYR A 458 -49.42 17.92 -6.49
CA TYR A 458 -49.38 18.71 -5.26
C TYR A 458 -48.82 20.10 -5.55
N SER A 459 -49.57 21.10 -5.12
CA SER A 459 -49.29 22.53 -5.20
C SER A 459 -49.33 23.14 -3.79
N ARG A 460 -48.42 24.10 -3.55
CA ARG A 460 -48.44 25.17 -2.54
C ARG A 460 -48.26 24.83 -1.05
N LEU A 461 -47.28 25.51 -0.43
CA LEU A 461 -47.40 26.55 0.61
C LEU A 461 -45.96 26.98 1.00
N ARG A 462 -45.44 28.17 0.67
CA ARG A 462 -45.69 29.56 1.14
C ARG A 462 -45.33 29.79 2.62
N SER A 463 -44.20 30.50 2.81
CA SER A 463 -43.95 31.66 3.69
C SER A 463 -44.45 31.65 5.15
N GLY A 464 -43.52 31.92 6.06
CA GLY A 464 -43.80 32.47 7.39
C GLY A 464 -42.51 32.80 8.12
N ALA A 465 -42.15 34.08 8.16
CA ALA A 465 -41.18 34.67 9.08
C ALA A 465 -41.87 34.99 10.41
N ILE A 466 -41.16 34.80 11.53
CA ILE A 466 -40.87 35.72 12.64
C ILE A 466 -39.69 35.12 13.38
#